data_AF-A0A1Q6T6W9-F1
#
_entry.id   AF-A0A1Q6T6W9-F1
#
_cell.length_a   1.000
_cell.length_b   1.000
_cell.length_c   1.000
_cell.angle_alpha   90.00
_cell.angle_beta   90.00
_cell.angle_gamma   90.00
#
_symmetry.space_group_name_H-M   'P 1'
#
loop_
_entity.id
_entity.type
_entity.pdbx_description
1 polymer ?
#
loop_
_entity_poly.entity_id
_entity_poly.type
_entity_poly.pdbx_seq_one_letter_code
_entity_poly.pdbx_strand_id
1 'polypeptide(L)'
;MIKFEKYRIELNALQNPLACYNRLHPYKVGEKEISPRFCRDILSATDNPKVVTELLELVSQKLEDAPEKYAEYRPMLIGSLLERRHAEKISPKIRKIQARNIVSDAVAANASPEDYFLFLLSSNNTEEKQPLEIIRLKEKLIARDIANIRNYCQSIIVRKMQEAAFQKMEVSAENVKKVFCTPYNELETELCVKNADFAPYAGLYIKTAPQTKTLKFDSCKNIPQCNNIHECGGIKNFNLRNMDYGHKILRLPETVSDIYVENCHNFSQNIDFSNLPNLWRVVLDNSDFQGVDNIYFPQGGKIGLLSLNNIAHFPENFDLSAFGSVGYLSADGSFFARNRMLPEKVSTIVVNRYRNSSRILDFSSVTEAKEVRFVLSNLEYLQQIKFPEKVERIVFEECVGLPEKLDLNIPGLENVTFRRSDNYGTLRELFLPPEMKGRPVDAVLQNSKVKIYYGAKPVSTAARIFNRIKEKIGR
;
A
#
# COMPACT_ATOMS: atom_id res chain seq x y z
N MET A 1 -31.75 -29.37 -12.73
CA MET A 1 -31.06 -28.64 -11.65
C MET A 1 -30.65 -29.66 -10.60
N ILE A 2 -29.35 -29.88 -10.37
CA ILE A 2 -28.90 -30.78 -9.28
C ILE A 2 -29.35 -30.13 -7.97
N LYS A 3 -30.05 -30.88 -7.11
CA LYS A 3 -30.36 -30.43 -5.76
C LYS A 3 -29.24 -30.94 -4.85
N PHE A 4 -28.49 -30.03 -4.22
CA PHE A 4 -27.44 -30.42 -3.29
C PHE A 4 -28.05 -30.62 -1.90
N GLU A 5 -28.98 -31.58 -1.78
CA GLU A 5 -29.86 -31.74 -0.62
C GLU A 5 -29.10 -31.83 0.71
N LYS A 6 -27.86 -32.36 0.69
CA LYS A 6 -26.95 -32.42 1.84
C LYS A 6 -26.49 -31.07 2.38
N TYR A 7 -26.35 -30.05 1.51
CA TYR A 7 -25.87 -28.71 1.88
C TYR A 7 -26.93 -27.63 1.68
N ARG A 8 -28.13 -28.02 1.29
CA ARG A 8 -29.27 -27.13 1.16
C ARG A 8 -29.69 -26.63 2.54
N ILE A 9 -29.59 -25.31 2.73
CA ILE A 9 -30.14 -24.65 3.91
C ILE A 9 -31.50 -24.10 3.49
N GLU A 10 -32.58 -24.64 4.03
CA GLU A 10 -33.94 -24.22 3.69
C GLU A 10 -34.29 -22.87 4.31
N LEU A 11 -35.06 -22.07 3.55
CA LEU A 11 -35.67 -20.85 4.06
C LEU A 11 -36.91 -21.22 4.88
N ASN A 12 -36.77 -21.27 6.19
CA ASN A 12 -37.86 -21.66 7.11
C ASN A 12 -38.17 -20.60 8.17
N ALA A 13 -37.40 -19.52 8.24
CA ALA A 13 -37.55 -18.46 9.24
C ALA A 13 -37.43 -17.06 8.62
N LEU A 14 -38.14 -16.81 7.51
CA LEU A 14 -38.03 -15.60 6.70
C LEU A 14 -38.12 -14.31 7.53
N GLN A 15 -37.08 -13.49 7.45
CA GLN A 15 -36.97 -12.19 8.09
C GLN A 15 -36.69 -11.11 7.05
N ASN A 16 -37.01 -9.86 7.42
CA ASN A 16 -36.68 -8.70 6.61
C ASN A 16 -35.15 -8.62 6.39
N PRO A 17 -34.66 -8.41 5.15
CA PRO A 17 -33.23 -8.31 4.85
C PRO A 17 -32.47 -7.28 5.71
N LEU A 18 -33.09 -6.15 6.07
CA LEU A 18 -32.49 -5.13 6.93
C LEU A 18 -32.30 -5.65 8.36
N ALA A 19 -33.26 -6.43 8.88
CA ALA A 19 -33.12 -7.07 10.18
C ALA A 19 -31.98 -8.09 10.18
N CYS A 20 -31.85 -8.90 9.13
CA CYS A 20 -30.72 -9.81 8.97
C CYS A 20 -29.38 -9.08 8.82
N TYR A 21 -29.35 -7.97 8.08
CA TYR A 21 -28.16 -7.14 7.94
C TYR A 21 -27.71 -6.54 9.29
N ASN A 22 -28.65 -6.03 10.08
CA ASN A 22 -28.35 -5.49 11.41
C ASN A 22 -27.82 -6.56 12.37
N ARG A 23 -28.31 -7.81 12.25
CA ARG A 23 -27.77 -8.95 13.01
C ARG A 23 -26.30 -9.26 12.67
N LEU A 24 -25.81 -8.90 11.48
CA LEU A 24 -24.40 -9.06 11.11
C LEU A 24 -23.49 -7.98 11.73
N HIS A 25 -24.03 -6.82 12.13
CA HIS A 25 -23.24 -5.67 12.56
C HIS A 25 -22.24 -5.98 13.69
N PRO A 26 -22.62 -6.65 14.80
CA PRO A 26 -21.67 -6.95 15.90
C PRO A 26 -20.46 -7.78 15.46
N TYR A 27 -20.60 -8.59 14.40
CA TYR A 27 -19.52 -9.41 13.87
C TYR A 27 -18.59 -8.60 12.95
N LYS A 28 -19.13 -7.59 12.25
CA LYS A 28 -18.34 -6.69 11.40
C LYS A 28 -17.44 -5.77 12.20
N VAL A 29 -17.91 -5.30 13.36
CA VAL A 29 -17.14 -4.41 14.25
C VAL A 29 -16.27 -5.19 15.26
N GLY A 30 -16.28 -6.52 15.21
CA GLY A 30 -15.44 -7.37 16.07
C GLY A 30 -15.94 -7.55 17.50
N GLU A 31 -17.18 -7.15 17.82
CA GLU A 31 -17.79 -7.36 19.14
C GLU A 31 -18.16 -8.84 19.40
N LYS A 32 -18.39 -9.62 18.33
CA LYS A 32 -18.72 -11.05 18.40
C LYS A 32 -17.97 -11.88 17.37
N GLU A 33 -17.67 -13.12 17.72
CA GLU A 33 -17.08 -14.10 16.80
C GLU A 33 -18.16 -14.83 16.01
N ILE A 34 -18.01 -14.91 14.70
CA ILE A 34 -18.96 -15.64 13.84
C ILE A 34 -18.92 -17.14 14.17
N SER A 35 -20.09 -17.79 14.15
CA SER A 35 -20.24 -19.23 14.43
C SER A 35 -21.04 -19.96 13.36
N PRO A 36 -20.85 -21.28 13.15
CA PRO A 36 -21.61 -22.04 12.16
C PRO A 36 -23.12 -22.02 12.40
N ARG A 37 -23.54 -21.99 13.67
CA ARG A 37 -24.96 -21.90 14.05
C ARG A 37 -25.57 -20.58 13.59
N PHE A 38 -24.92 -19.46 13.92
CA PHE A 38 -25.37 -18.14 13.49
C PHE A 38 -25.46 -18.03 11.96
N CYS A 39 -24.48 -18.59 11.26
CA CYS A 39 -24.47 -18.66 9.81
C CYS A 39 -25.70 -19.37 9.23
N ARG A 40 -26.08 -20.53 9.80
CA ARG A 40 -27.30 -21.25 9.43
C ARG A 40 -28.54 -20.42 9.74
N ASP A 41 -28.60 -19.78 10.90
CA ASP A 41 -29.73 -18.95 11.31
C ASP A 41 -29.95 -17.73 10.38
N ILE A 42 -28.88 -17.19 9.80
CA ILE A 42 -29.00 -16.10 8.81
C ILE A 42 -29.46 -16.66 7.46
N LEU A 43 -28.88 -17.76 6.99
CA LEU A 43 -29.23 -18.37 5.70
C LEU A 43 -30.62 -19.00 5.67
N SER A 44 -31.14 -19.42 6.84
CA SER A 44 -32.53 -19.86 6.97
C SER A 44 -33.52 -18.69 7.03
N ALA A 45 -33.04 -17.50 7.38
CA ALA A 45 -33.85 -16.30 7.53
C ALA A 45 -33.91 -15.41 6.28
N THR A 46 -32.94 -15.50 5.37
CA THR A 46 -32.96 -14.67 4.15
C THR A 46 -32.22 -15.28 2.98
N ASP A 47 -32.65 -14.92 1.77
CA ASP A 47 -31.95 -15.18 0.50
C ASP A 47 -31.46 -13.88 -0.16
N ASN A 48 -31.41 -12.79 0.60
CA ASN A 48 -31.01 -11.50 0.06
C ASN A 48 -29.51 -11.54 -0.36
N PRO A 49 -29.18 -11.25 -1.62
CA PRO A 49 -27.81 -11.40 -2.11
C PRO A 49 -26.77 -10.56 -1.37
N LYS A 50 -27.17 -9.39 -0.87
CA LYS A 50 -26.27 -8.51 -0.10
C LYS A 50 -25.97 -9.13 1.26
N VAL A 51 -26.97 -9.62 1.98
CA VAL A 51 -26.78 -10.26 3.29
C VAL A 51 -25.94 -11.53 3.16
N VAL A 52 -26.21 -12.35 2.14
CA VAL A 52 -25.41 -13.57 1.86
C VAL A 52 -23.95 -13.20 1.56
N THR A 53 -23.70 -12.17 0.74
CA THR A 53 -22.34 -11.70 0.42
C THR A 53 -21.58 -11.29 1.69
N GLU A 54 -22.21 -10.52 2.56
CA GLU A 54 -21.60 -10.02 3.80
C GLU A 54 -21.31 -11.14 4.80
N LEU A 55 -22.22 -12.10 4.90
CA LEU A 55 -22.02 -13.31 5.70
C LEU A 55 -20.81 -14.13 5.18
N LEU A 56 -20.69 -14.27 3.86
CA LEU A 56 -19.59 -14.97 3.21
C LEU A 56 -18.25 -14.22 3.39
N GLU A 57 -18.24 -12.90 3.39
CA GLU A 57 -17.06 -12.08 3.69
C GLU A 57 -16.55 -12.35 5.11
N LEU A 58 -17.44 -12.32 6.12
CA LEU A 58 -17.11 -12.61 7.52
C LEU A 58 -16.56 -14.03 7.72
N VAL A 59 -17.20 -15.04 7.12
CA VAL A 59 -16.70 -16.43 7.22
C VAL A 59 -15.40 -16.62 6.46
N SER A 60 -15.21 -15.95 5.33
CA SER A 60 -13.93 -16.01 4.61
C SER A 60 -12.79 -15.49 5.47
N GLN A 61 -12.98 -14.36 6.15
CA GLN A 61 -11.99 -13.80 7.06
C GLN A 61 -11.71 -14.76 8.23
N LYS A 62 -12.77 -15.33 8.82
CA LYS A 62 -12.62 -16.30 9.90
C LYS A 62 -11.78 -17.52 9.51
N LEU A 63 -11.97 -18.03 8.30
CA LEU A 63 -11.25 -19.21 7.80
C LEU A 63 -9.86 -18.88 7.26
N GLU A 64 -9.57 -17.61 6.99
CA GLU A 64 -8.19 -17.15 6.77
C GLU A 64 -7.39 -17.18 8.07
N ASP A 65 -8.02 -16.81 9.20
CA ASP A 65 -7.39 -16.81 10.52
C ASP A 65 -7.36 -18.19 11.20
N ALA A 66 -8.37 -19.03 10.94
CA ALA A 66 -8.56 -20.35 11.56
C ALA A 66 -8.96 -21.43 10.52
N PRO A 67 -8.02 -21.88 9.66
CA PRO A 67 -8.31 -22.83 8.58
C PRO A 67 -8.83 -24.19 9.06
N GLU A 68 -8.40 -24.64 10.23
CA GLU A 68 -8.79 -25.91 10.85
C GLU A 68 -10.29 -26.01 11.14
N LYS A 69 -10.98 -24.86 11.30
CA LYS A 69 -12.44 -24.81 11.50
C LYS A 69 -13.23 -25.02 10.21
N TYR A 70 -12.59 -25.19 9.05
CA TYR A 70 -13.27 -25.31 7.75
C TYR A 70 -14.38 -26.34 7.73
N ALA A 71 -14.18 -27.51 8.34
CA ALA A 71 -15.17 -28.59 8.34
C ALA A 71 -16.54 -28.14 8.91
N GLU A 72 -16.53 -27.26 9.91
CA GLU A 72 -17.75 -26.74 10.55
C GLU A 72 -18.53 -25.77 9.64
N TYR A 73 -17.82 -25.00 8.81
CA TYR A 73 -18.39 -23.99 7.91
C TYR A 73 -18.65 -24.50 6.49
N ARG A 74 -18.06 -25.63 6.11
CA ARG A 74 -18.16 -26.27 4.79
C ARG A 74 -19.61 -26.33 4.26
N PRO A 75 -20.63 -26.74 5.04
CA PRO A 75 -22.01 -26.78 4.54
C PRO A 75 -22.52 -25.43 4.04
N MET A 76 -22.17 -24.36 4.75
CA MET A 76 -22.60 -23.01 4.41
C MET A 76 -21.87 -22.48 3.17
N LEU A 77 -20.58 -22.78 3.02
CA LEU A 77 -19.79 -22.34 1.87
C LEU A 77 -20.23 -23.04 0.59
N ILE A 78 -20.45 -24.35 0.65
CA ILE A 78 -20.93 -25.14 -0.49
C ILE A 78 -22.38 -24.73 -0.83
N GLY A 79 -23.28 -24.73 0.16
CA GLY A 79 -24.68 -24.35 -0.05
C GLY A 79 -24.85 -22.92 -0.60
N SER A 80 -24.08 -21.96 -0.08
CA SER A 80 -24.15 -20.57 -0.56
C SER A 80 -23.60 -20.40 -1.98
N LEU A 81 -22.53 -21.10 -2.36
CA LEU A 81 -22.03 -21.01 -3.74
C LEU A 81 -22.95 -21.68 -4.76
N LEU A 82 -23.58 -22.80 -4.38
CA LEU A 82 -24.34 -23.62 -5.32
C LEU A 82 -25.81 -23.20 -5.44
N GLU A 83 -26.40 -22.69 -4.36
CA GLU A 83 -27.85 -22.49 -4.29
C GLU A 83 -28.27 -21.04 -4.01
N ARG A 84 -27.33 -20.14 -3.68
CA ARG A 84 -27.65 -18.77 -3.23
C ARG A 84 -27.08 -17.72 -4.17
N ARG A 85 -27.87 -16.67 -4.43
CA ARG A 85 -27.39 -15.48 -5.15
C ARG A 85 -26.50 -14.66 -4.22
N HIS A 86 -25.36 -14.20 -4.73
CA HIS A 86 -24.40 -13.37 -4.02
C HIS A 86 -23.61 -12.53 -5.06
N ALA A 87 -22.87 -11.52 -4.59
CA ALA A 87 -22.07 -10.68 -5.49
C ALA A 87 -20.90 -11.49 -6.08
N GLU A 88 -20.67 -11.41 -7.40
CA GLU A 88 -19.60 -12.19 -8.05
C GLU A 88 -18.19 -11.94 -7.46
N LYS A 89 -17.96 -10.76 -6.86
CA LYS A 89 -16.67 -10.42 -6.22
C LYS A 89 -16.26 -11.35 -5.08
N ILE A 90 -17.20 -11.98 -4.37
CA ILE A 90 -16.87 -12.85 -3.21
C ILE A 90 -16.58 -14.30 -3.64
N SER A 91 -17.11 -14.73 -4.79
CA SER A 91 -16.99 -16.12 -5.25
C SER A 91 -15.54 -16.59 -5.40
N PRO A 92 -14.58 -15.82 -5.96
CA PRO A 92 -13.18 -16.24 -6.05
C PRO A 92 -12.56 -16.55 -4.68
N LYS A 93 -12.83 -15.73 -3.66
CA LYS A 93 -12.30 -15.91 -2.30
C LYS A 93 -12.82 -17.21 -1.68
N ILE A 94 -14.12 -17.45 -1.79
CA ILE A 94 -14.78 -18.66 -1.25
C ILE A 94 -14.29 -19.93 -1.97
N ARG A 95 -14.22 -19.90 -3.31
CA ARG A 95 -13.74 -21.05 -4.11
C ARG A 95 -12.30 -21.41 -3.75
N LYS A 96 -11.43 -20.42 -3.51
CA LYS A 96 -10.05 -20.62 -3.08
C LYS A 96 -9.96 -21.28 -1.69
N ILE A 97 -10.78 -20.84 -0.73
CA ILE A 97 -10.86 -21.47 0.60
C ILE A 97 -11.34 -22.92 0.49
N GLN A 98 -12.41 -23.18 -0.28
CA GLN A 98 -12.92 -24.54 -0.47
C GLN A 98 -11.89 -25.46 -1.12
N ALA A 99 -11.26 -25.02 -2.22
CA ALA A 99 -10.29 -25.84 -2.95
C ALA A 99 -9.07 -26.21 -2.10
N ARG A 100 -8.53 -25.27 -1.30
CA ARG A 100 -7.41 -25.54 -0.39
C ARG A 100 -7.72 -26.65 0.60
N ASN A 101 -8.91 -26.59 1.21
CA ASN A 101 -9.31 -27.56 2.21
C ASN A 101 -9.72 -28.91 1.59
N ILE A 102 -10.39 -28.90 0.43
CA ILE A 102 -10.69 -30.13 -0.34
C ILE A 102 -9.40 -30.89 -0.65
N VAL A 103 -8.35 -30.20 -1.11
CA VAL A 103 -7.06 -30.84 -1.40
C VAL A 103 -6.41 -31.39 -0.13
N SER A 104 -6.49 -30.67 0.98
CA SER A 104 -5.94 -31.14 2.27
C SER A 104 -6.65 -32.40 2.76
N ASP A 105 -7.98 -32.36 2.79
CA ASP A 105 -8.81 -33.47 3.27
C ASP A 105 -8.70 -34.70 2.36
N ALA A 106 -8.64 -34.51 1.04
CA ALA A 106 -8.50 -35.60 0.08
C ALA A 106 -7.22 -36.41 0.32
N VAL A 107 -6.11 -35.73 0.66
CA VAL A 107 -4.86 -36.39 1.03
C VAL A 107 -5.03 -37.22 2.30
N ALA A 108 -5.70 -36.67 3.33
CA ALA A 108 -5.98 -37.40 4.57
C ALA A 108 -6.91 -38.61 4.35
N ALA A 109 -7.83 -38.51 3.38
CA ALA A 109 -8.75 -39.56 3.00
C ALA A 109 -8.18 -40.57 1.97
N ASN A 110 -6.91 -40.43 1.57
CA ASN A 110 -6.29 -41.23 0.52
C ASN A 110 -7.11 -41.26 -0.79
N ALA A 111 -7.68 -40.10 -1.16
CA ALA A 111 -8.52 -39.93 -2.33
C ALA A 111 -7.98 -38.81 -3.25
N SER A 112 -8.37 -38.83 -4.53
CA SER A 112 -8.11 -37.67 -5.38
C SER A 112 -8.97 -36.48 -4.92
N PRO A 113 -8.50 -35.22 -5.04
CA PRO A 113 -9.34 -34.06 -4.69
C PRO A 113 -10.66 -33.99 -5.46
N GLU A 114 -10.69 -34.53 -6.68
CA GLU A 114 -11.91 -34.64 -7.47
C GLU A 114 -12.90 -35.65 -6.88
N ASP A 115 -12.43 -36.84 -6.51
CA ASP A 115 -13.27 -37.86 -5.90
C ASP A 115 -13.75 -37.45 -4.51
N TYR A 116 -12.87 -36.83 -3.71
CA TYR A 116 -13.25 -36.29 -2.41
C TYR A 116 -14.27 -35.16 -2.54
N PHE A 117 -14.10 -34.23 -3.50
CA PHE A 117 -15.08 -33.19 -3.75
C PHE A 117 -16.45 -33.75 -4.17
N LEU A 118 -16.45 -34.78 -5.03
CA LEU A 118 -17.68 -35.47 -5.44
C LEU A 118 -18.34 -36.21 -4.28
N PHE A 119 -17.56 -36.87 -3.43
CA PHE A 119 -18.02 -37.48 -2.18
C PHE A 119 -18.65 -36.44 -1.24
N LEU A 120 -18.11 -35.21 -1.19
CA LEU A 120 -18.74 -34.16 -0.40
C LEU A 120 -20.13 -33.85 -0.94
N LEU A 121 -20.30 -33.75 -2.26
CA LEU A 121 -21.56 -33.37 -2.92
C LEU A 121 -22.62 -34.48 -2.97
N SER A 122 -22.25 -35.74 -2.77
CA SER A 122 -23.20 -36.87 -2.79
C SER A 122 -24.10 -36.90 -1.55
N SER A 123 -25.35 -37.34 -1.76
CA SER A 123 -26.41 -37.33 -0.75
C SER A 123 -26.42 -38.57 0.16
N ASN A 124 -25.79 -39.68 -0.26
CA ASN A 124 -25.83 -40.96 0.45
C ASN A 124 -24.45 -41.45 0.91
N ASN A 125 -24.33 -41.78 2.20
CA ASN A 125 -23.12 -42.28 2.84
C ASN A 125 -22.94 -43.82 2.78
N THR A 126 -23.81 -44.55 2.06
CA THR A 126 -23.72 -46.02 1.96
C THR A 126 -22.85 -46.43 0.77
N GLU A 127 -21.80 -47.22 1.03
CA GLU A 127 -20.77 -47.65 0.07
C GLU A 127 -21.34 -48.28 -1.23
N GLU A 128 -22.48 -48.98 -1.17
CA GLU A 128 -23.04 -49.70 -2.32
C GLU A 128 -23.64 -48.82 -3.44
N LYS A 129 -24.01 -47.56 -3.16
CA LYS A 129 -24.66 -46.66 -4.15
C LYS A 129 -23.81 -45.46 -4.59
N GLN A 130 -22.68 -45.22 -3.93
CA GLN A 130 -21.78 -44.11 -4.26
C GLN A 130 -21.28 -44.09 -5.71
N PRO A 131 -20.90 -45.22 -6.36
CA PRO A 131 -20.29 -45.17 -7.68
C PRO A 131 -21.20 -44.57 -8.76
N LEU A 132 -22.48 -44.95 -8.77
CA LEU A 132 -23.45 -44.51 -9.79
C LEU A 132 -23.86 -43.04 -9.62
N GLU A 133 -24.01 -42.55 -8.38
CA GLU A 133 -24.32 -41.14 -8.10
C GLU A 133 -23.12 -40.24 -8.43
N ILE A 134 -21.91 -40.67 -8.06
CA ILE A 134 -20.65 -39.98 -8.38
C ILE A 134 -20.42 -39.93 -9.90
N ILE A 135 -20.67 -41.02 -10.64
CA ILE A 135 -20.58 -41.04 -12.11
C ILE A 135 -21.56 -40.02 -12.72
N ARG A 136 -22.81 -39.99 -12.26
CA ARG A 136 -23.83 -39.02 -12.73
C ARG A 136 -23.47 -37.57 -12.38
N LEU A 137 -22.82 -37.34 -11.24
CA LEU A 137 -22.30 -36.03 -10.86
C LEU A 137 -21.16 -35.63 -11.81
N LYS A 138 -20.18 -36.53 -12.03
CA LYS A 138 -19.02 -36.34 -12.96
C LYS A 138 -19.47 -35.93 -14.36
N GLU A 139 -20.46 -36.62 -14.93
CA GLU A 139 -21.01 -36.32 -16.27
C GLU A 139 -21.72 -34.96 -16.36
N LYS A 140 -22.12 -34.37 -15.23
CA LYS A 140 -22.99 -33.19 -15.17
C LYS A 140 -22.38 -31.98 -14.44
N LEU A 141 -21.08 -31.99 -14.09
CA LEU A 141 -20.34 -30.90 -13.41
C LEU A 141 -20.15 -29.62 -14.26
N ILE A 142 -21.21 -29.10 -14.87
CA ILE A 142 -21.18 -27.92 -15.77
C ILE A 142 -21.57 -26.63 -15.03
N ALA A 143 -21.97 -26.71 -13.76
CA ALA A 143 -22.18 -25.52 -12.94
C ALA A 143 -20.87 -24.73 -12.79
N ARG A 144 -20.89 -23.44 -13.17
CA ARG A 144 -19.73 -22.53 -13.18
C ARG A 144 -18.93 -22.60 -11.88
N ASP A 145 -19.58 -22.61 -10.72
CA ASP A 145 -18.91 -22.69 -9.42
C ASP A 145 -18.16 -24.00 -9.19
N ILE A 146 -18.75 -25.12 -9.58
CA ILE A 146 -18.17 -26.47 -9.45
C ILE A 146 -16.96 -26.65 -10.37
N ALA A 147 -17.10 -26.25 -11.64
CA ALA A 147 -16.00 -26.30 -12.60
C ALA A 147 -14.82 -25.45 -12.13
N ASN A 148 -15.10 -24.26 -11.57
CA ASN A 148 -14.05 -23.42 -11.01
C ASN A 148 -13.37 -24.08 -9.81
N ILE A 149 -14.11 -24.63 -8.83
CA ILE A 149 -13.50 -25.31 -7.67
C ILE A 149 -12.62 -26.48 -8.12
N ARG A 150 -13.05 -27.27 -9.11
CA ARG A 150 -12.25 -28.35 -9.70
C ARG A 150 -10.96 -27.84 -10.31
N ASN A 151 -11.02 -26.78 -11.13
CA ASN A 151 -9.84 -26.17 -11.73
C ASN A 151 -8.87 -25.62 -10.66
N TYR A 152 -9.41 -25.02 -9.60
CA TYR A 152 -8.64 -24.60 -8.42
C TYR A 152 -7.96 -25.78 -7.71
N CYS A 153 -8.64 -26.92 -7.56
CA CYS A 153 -8.02 -28.11 -6.95
C CYS A 153 -6.89 -28.65 -7.83
N GLN A 154 -7.11 -28.75 -9.15
CA GLN A 154 -6.10 -29.21 -10.10
C GLN A 154 -4.85 -28.33 -10.08
N SER A 155 -5.00 -26.99 -10.05
CA SER A 155 -3.85 -26.08 -9.98
C SER A 155 -3.05 -26.25 -8.68
N ILE A 156 -3.73 -26.48 -7.54
CA ILE A 156 -3.06 -26.78 -6.27
C ILE A 156 -2.31 -28.12 -6.32
N ILE A 157 -2.87 -29.15 -6.95
CA ILE A 157 -2.20 -30.44 -7.12
C ILE A 157 -0.95 -30.29 -7.99
N VAL A 158 -1.07 -29.63 -9.15
CA VAL A 158 0.07 -29.36 -10.04
C VAL A 158 1.16 -28.59 -9.30
N ARG A 159 0.79 -27.60 -8.48
CA ARG A 159 1.72 -26.89 -7.61
C ARG A 159 2.46 -27.85 -6.66
N LYS A 160 1.74 -28.69 -5.91
CA LYS A 160 2.36 -29.65 -4.97
C LYS A 160 3.27 -30.64 -5.71
N MET A 161 2.89 -31.08 -6.91
CA MET A 161 3.70 -31.97 -7.75
C MET A 161 4.96 -31.27 -8.26
N GLN A 162 4.86 -30.02 -8.72
CA GLN A 162 6.02 -29.22 -9.12
C GLN A 162 6.94 -28.94 -7.93
N GLU A 163 6.39 -28.52 -6.79
CA GLU A 163 7.14 -28.35 -5.54
C GLU A 163 7.89 -29.64 -5.17
N ALA A 164 7.23 -30.80 -5.23
CA ALA A 164 7.85 -32.10 -4.95
C ALA A 164 8.88 -32.54 -6.00
N ALA A 165 8.65 -32.30 -7.29
CA ALA A 165 9.59 -32.62 -8.36
C ALA A 165 10.86 -31.75 -8.28
N PHE A 166 10.71 -30.47 -7.91
CA PHE A 166 11.84 -29.56 -7.70
C PHE A 166 12.57 -29.79 -6.38
N GLN A 167 11.92 -30.35 -5.35
CA GLN A 167 12.61 -30.87 -4.16
C GLN A 167 13.49 -32.09 -4.51
N LYS A 168 13.11 -32.87 -5.53
CA LYS A 168 13.89 -34.03 -6.00
C LYS A 168 15.03 -33.70 -6.97
N MET A 169 15.02 -32.52 -7.59
CA MET A 169 16.05 -32.06 -8.54
C MET A 169 17.29 -31.45 -7.85
N GLU A 170 17.65 -31.88 -6.63
CA GLU A 170 18.82 -31.33 -5.94
C GLU A 170 20.12 -31.52 -6.75
N VAL A 171 20.69 -30.39 -7.19
CA VAL A 171 22.13 -30.18 -7.23
C VAL A 171 22.47 -29.29 -6.03
N SER A 172 23.54 -29.68 -5.36
CA SER A 172 24.12 -29.23 -4.10
C SER A 172 24.12 -27.72 -3.79
N ALA A 173 24.11 -27.49 -2.46
CA ALA A 173 24.70 -26.39 -1.69
C ALA A 173 23.77 -25.22 -1.31
N GLU A 174 23.74 -24.98 0.01
CA GLU A 174 23.08 -23.91 0.78
C GLU A 174 21.56 -24.04 1.03
N ASN A 175 21.16 -23.77 2.29
CA ASN A 175 19.75 -23.76 2.73
C ASN A 175 19.00 -22.62 2.02
N VAL A 176 18.52 -22.82 0.78
CA VAL A 176 17.80 -21.79 0.02
C VAL A 176 16.29 -21.91 0.23
N LYS A 177 15.63 -20.83 0.67
CA LYS A 177 14.16 -20.74 0.68
C LYS A 177 13.65 -20.54 -0.73
N LYS A 178 12.71 -21.37 -1.17
CA LYS A 178 12.08 -21.24 -2.48
C LYS A 178 10.64 -20.71 -2.32
N VAL A 179 10.30 -19.65 -3.05
CA VAL A 179 8.97 -19.02 -3.07
C VAL A 179 8.42 -19.07 -4.50
N PHE A 180 7.20 -19.59 -4.65
CA PHE A 180 6.59 -19.81 -5.96
C PHE A 180 5.22 -19.13 -6.07
N CYS A 181 5.01 -18.43 -7.19
CA CYS A 181 3.69 -18.10 -7.69
C CYS A 181 3.35 -19.07 -8.82
N THR A 182 2.73 -20.21 -8.50
CA THR A 182 2.10 -21.04 -9.53
C THR A 182 0.77 -20.43 -9.93
N PRO A 183 0.45 -20.32 -11.23
CA PRO A 183 -0.77 -19.68 -11.70
C PRO A 183 -2.00 -20.39 -11.13
N TYR A 184 -2.73 -19.70 -10.25
CA TYR A 184 -4.06 -20.13 -9.80
C TYR A 184 -5.15 -19.78 -10.82
N ASN A 185 -4.93 -18.73 -11.60
CA ASN A 185 -5.86 -18.16 -12.57
C ASN A 185 -5.13 -17.11 -13.44
N GLU A 186 -5.69 -16.74 -14.59
CA GLU A 186 -5.22 -15.62 -15.44
C GLU A 186 -5.25 -14.26 -14.70
N LEU A 187 -5.90 -14.20 -13.53
CA LEU A 187 -6.15 -13.00 -12.74
C LEU A 187 -5.21 -12.78 -11.55
N GLU A 188 -4.39 -13.78 -11.15
CA GLU A 188 -3.45 -13.58 -10.03
C GLU A 188 -2.22 -12.76 -10.50
N THR A 189 -2.31 -11.45 -10.32
CA THR A 189 -1.28 -10.47 -10.66
C THR A 189 -0.33 -10.18 -9.51
N GLU A 190 -0.50 -10.80 -8.33
CA GLU A 190 0.29 -10.53 -7.12
C GLU A 190 0.82 -11.82 -6.47
N LEU A 191 2.11 -11.85 -6.15
CA LEU A 191 2.74 -12.81 -5.25
C LEU A 191 3.04 -12.12 -3.92
N CYS A 192 2.40 -12.57 -2.83
CA CYS A 192 2.62 -12.04 -1.49
C CYS A 192 3.16 -13.10 -0.52
N VAL A 193 4.32 -12.84 0.08
CA VAL A 193 4.92 -13.61 1.17
C VAL A 193 4.67 -12.89 2.48
N LYS A 194 4.12 -13.59 3.48
CA LYS A 194 3.76 -13.01 4.77
C LYS A 194 4.39 -13.77 5.93
N ASN A 195 4.80 -13.06 6.99
CA ASN A 195 5.17 -13.62 8.29
C ASN A 195 6.28 -14.70 8.22
N ALA A 196 7.17 -14.62 7.23
CA ALA A 196 8.26 -15.57 7.07
C ALA A 196 9.53 -15.03 7.73
N ASP A 197 10.11 -15.81 8.64
CA ASP A 197 11.48 -15.61 9.11
C ASP A 197 12.43 -16.40 8.21
N PHE A 198 13.34 -15.70 7.56
CA PHE A 198 14.29 -16.29 6.65
C PHE A 198 15.68 -16.55 7.25
N ALA A 199 15.90 -16.28 8.55
CA ALA A 199 17.17 -16.55 9.22
C ALA A 199 17.78 -17.95 8.98
N PRO A 200 16.99 -19.04 8.86
CA PRO A 200 17.55 -20.37 8.59
C PRO A 200 18.09 -20.55 7.17
N TYR A 201 17.82 -19.61 6.26
CA TYR A 201 18.09 -19.74 4.84
C TYR A 201 19.24 -18.84 4.39
N ALA A 202 20.20 -19.43 3.70
CA ALA A 202 21.35 -18.73 3.12
C ALA A 202 20.99 -17.96 1.83
N GLY A 203 19.87 -18.30 1.19
CA GLY A 203 19.43 -17.65 -0.05
C GLY A 203 17.92 -17.72 -0.26
N LEU A 204 17.43 -16.89 -1.19
CA LEU A 204 16.04 -16.86 -1.63
C LEU A 204 15.98 -17.12 -3.15
N TYR A 205 15.10 -18.02 -3.57
CA TYR A 205 14.78 -18.27 -4.97
C TYR A 205 13.29 -17.98 -5.21
N ILE A 206 12.99 -17.10 -6.16
CA ILE A 206 11.63 -16.67 -6.48
C ILE A 206 11.31 -17.07 -7.92
N LYS A 207 10.17 -17.74 -8.13
CA LYS A 207 9.65 -17.97 -9.48
C LYS A 207 8.25 -17.42 -9.58
N THR A 208 8.07 -16.46 -10.49
CA THR A 208 6.79 -15.80 -10.76
C THR A 208 6.13 -16.38 -11.99
N ALA A 209 4.79 -16.32 -12.06
CA ALA A 209 4.09 -16.62 -13.29
C ALA A 209 4.22 -15.44 -14.27
N PRO A 210 4.10 -15.63 -15.60
CA PRO A 210 4.25 -14.54 -16.59
C PRO A 210 3.32 -13.35 -16.36
N GLN A 211 2.13 -13.59 -15.80
CA GLN A 211 1.13 -12.56 -15.49
C GLN A 211 1.36 -11.84 -14.15
N THR A 212 2.24 -12.32 -13.28
CA THR A 212 2.51 -11.68 -11.99
C THR A 212 3.13 -10.30 -12.23
N LYS A 213 2.50 -9.25 -11.69
CA LYS A 213 2.93 -7.84 -11.79
C LYS A 213 3.39 -7.26 -10.45
N THR A 214 2.97 -7.84 -9.33
CA THR A 214 3.31 -7.36 -7.99
C THR A 214 4.02 -8.46 -7.22
N LEU A 215 5.16 -8.12 -6.62
CA LEU A 215 5.86 -8.96 -5.65
C LEU A 215 5.86 -8.25 -4.31
N LYS A 216 5.31 -8.89 -3.27
CA LYS A 216 5.13 -8.30 -1.95
C LYS A 216 5.72 -9.19 -0.86
N PHE A 217 6.51 -8.60 0.03
CA PHE A 217 6.91 -9.17 1.32
C PHE A 217 6.28 -8.34 2.43
N ASP A 218 5.59 -8.99 3.35
CA ASP A 218 4.86 -8.34 4.44
C ASP A 218 5.19 -9.02 5.77
N SER A 219 5.69 -8.27 6.74
CA SER A 219 5.99 -8.78 8.08
C SER A 219 6.99 -9.95 8.06
N CYS A 220 7.89 -9.97 7.07
CA CYS A 220 8.97 -10.96 6.97
C CYS A 220 10.24 -10.44 7.66
N LYS A 221 11.16 -11.35 7.99
CA LYS A 221 12.43 -11.03 8.68
C LYS A 221 13.61 -11.72 8.02
N ASN A 222 14.78 -11.09 8.09
CA ASN A 222 16.07 -11.66 7.70
C ASN A 222 16.11 -12.13 6.24
N ILE A 223 15.54 -11.36 5.30
CA ILE A 223 15.50 -11.75 3.89
C ILE A 223 16.95 -11.98 3.42
N PRO A 224 17.30 -13.19 2.94
CA PRO A 224 18.63 -13.47 2.46
C PRO A 224 18.76 -12.96 1.03
N GLN A 225 19.99 -13.02 0.52
CA GLN A 225 20.27 -12.67 -0.87
C GLN A 225 19.33 -13.46 -1.82
N CYS A 226 18.56 -12.74 -2.64
CA CYS A 226 17.73 -13.37 -3.66
C CYS A 226 18.51 -13.45 -4.97
N ASN A 227 18.87 -14.67 -5.35
CA ASN A 227 19.79 -14.87 -6.47
C ASN A 227 19.15 -14.61 -7.84
N ASN A 228 17.82 -14.73 -7.95
CA ASN A 228 17.15 -14.74 -9.25
C ASN A 228 15.95 -13.79 -9.36
N ILE A 229 15.77 -12.86 -8.41
CA ILE A 229 14.63 -11.93 -8.46
C ILE A 229 14.63 -11.09 -9.76
N HIS A 230 15.81 -10.73 -10.28
CA HIS A 230 15.99 -10.04 -11.56
C HIS A 230 15.46 -10.83 -12.78
N GLU A 231 15.34 -12.15 -12.69
CA GLU A 231 14.79 -13.01 -13.75
C GLU A 231 13.25 -12.95 -13.80
N CYS A 232 12.61 -12.38 -12.78
CA CYS A 232 11.15 -12.24 -12.69
C CYS A 232 10.65 -11.06 -13.54
N GLY A 233 10.93 -11.06 -14.85
CA GLY A 233 10.72 -9.93 -15.76
C GLY A 233 9.27 -9.43 -15.90
N GLY A 234 8.27 -10.15 -15.39
CA GLY A 234 6.88 -9.71 -15.38
C GLY A 234 6.54 -8.61 -14.36
N ILE A 235 7.39 -8.45 -13.33
CA ILE A 235 7.10 -7.62 -12.15
C ILE A 235 7.23 -6.13 -12.46
N LYS A 236 6.22 -5.35 -12.05
CA LYS A 236 6.17 -3.88 -12.12
C LYS A 236 6.21 -3.23 -10.74
N ASN A 237 5.60 -3.88 -9.75
CA ASN A 237 5.46 -3.35 -8.39
C ASN A 237 6.25 -4.22 -7.41
N PHE A 238 7.14 -3.61 -6.65
CA PHE A 238 7.92 -4.28 -5.61
C PHE A 238 7.62 -3.67 -4.25
N ASN A 239 7.09 -4.49 -3.34
CA ASN A 239 6.56 -4.04 -2.05
C ASN A 239 7.26 -4.76 -0.89
N LEU A 240 7.86 -3.98 0.00
CA LEU A 240 8.37 -4.39 1.29
C LEU A 240 7.56 -3.65 2.37
N ARG A 241 6.92 -4.40 3.28
CA ARG A 241 6.15 -3.83 4.37
C ARG A 241 6.46 -4.49 5.71
N ASN A 242 6.60 -3.69 6.76
CA ASN A 242 6.80 -4.21 8.13
C ASN A 242 8.01 -5.15 8.22
N MET A 243 9.09 -4.81 7.52
CA MET A 243 10.21 -5.72 7.28
C MET A 243 11.39 -5.45 8.23
N ASP A 244 11.99 -6.53 8.70
CA ASP A 244 13.37 -6.54 9.19
C ASP A 244 14.27 -7.05 8.06
N TYR A 245 14.99 -6.15 7.37
CA TYR A 245 15.62 -6.48 6.09
C TYR A 245 16.79 -7.46 6.24
N GLY A 246 17.58 -7.35 7.32
CA GLY A 246 18.62 -8.33 7.66
C GLY A 246 19.92 -8.12 6.90
N HIS A 247 20.04 -8.52 5.62
CA HIS A 247 21.29 -8.40 4.83
C HIS A 247 21.10 -8.43 3.29
N LYS A 248 22.00 -7.71 2.58
CA LYS A 248 22.24 -7.60 1.10
C LYS A 248 21.06 -7.22 0.18
N ILE A 249 21.36 -6.33 -0.76
CA ILE A 249 20.44 -5.73 -1.73
C ILE A 249 19.84 -6.78 -2.68
N LEU A 250 18.53 -6.70 -2.88
CA LEU A 250 17.82 -7.39 -3.95
C LEU A 250 18.02 -6.65 -5.27
N ARG A 251 18.72 -7.26 -6.24
CA ARG A 251 18.79 -6.72 -7.61
C ARG A 251 17.44 -6.93 -8.31
N LEU A 252 16.64 -5.87 -8.39
CA LEU A 252 15.29 -5.92 -8.96
C LEU A 252 15.29 -6.04 -10.50
N PRO A 253 14.23 -6.63 -11.10
CA PRO A 253 14.02 -6.61 -12.56
C PRO A 253 13.93 -5.19 -13.12
N GLU A 254 14.47 -4.95 -14.32
CA GLU A 254 14.42 -3.64 -15.01
C GLU A 254 12.99 -3.19 -15.37
N THR A 255 12.02 -4.11 -15.30
CA THR A 255 10.60 -3.85 -15.54
C THR A 255 9.88 -3.24 -14.33
N VAL A 256 10.54 -3.19 -13.16
CA VAL A 256 9.99 -2.53 -11.97
C VAL A 256 9.87 -1.04 -12.20
N SER A 257 8.67 -0.51 -11.97
CA SER A 257 8.36 0.92 -12.05
C SER A 257 7.96 1.52 -10.71
N ASP A 258 7.40 0.71 -9.80
CA ASP A 258 6.91 1.18 -8.50
C ASP A 258 7.59 0.40 -7.36
N ILE A 259 8.21 1.14 -6.43
CA ILE A 259 8.86 0.62 -5.23
C ILE A 259 8.15 1.16 -3.99
N TYR A 260 7.80 0.26 -3.08
CA TYR A 260 7.24 0.57 -1.78
C TYR A 260 8.07 -0.12 -0.69
N VAL A 261 8.66 0.67 0.20
CA VAL A 261 9.44 0.24 1.35
C VAL A 261 8.84 0.96 2.55
N GLU A 262 7.86 0.32 3.19
CA GLU A 262 7.05 0.95 4.24
C GLU A 262 7.27 0.25 5.57
N ASN A 263 7.56 1.01 6.63
CA ASN A 263 7.78 0.46 7.97
C ASN A 263 8.89 -0.64 7.98
N CYS A 264 10.03 -0.34 7.36
CA CYS A 264 11.14 -1.28 7.22
C CYS A 264 12.39 -0.77 7.96
N HIS A 265 13.22 -1.67 8.48
CA HIS A 265 14.46 -1.34 9.21
C HIS A 265 15.58 -2.36 8.94
N ASN A 266 16.79 -2.09 9.47
CA ASN A 266 17.99 -2.92 9.35
C ASN A 266 18.41 -3.22 7.89
N PHE A 267 18.47 -2.17 7.07
CA PHE A 267 18.90 -2.29 5.68
C PHE A 267 20.39 -2.59 5.54
N SER A 268 20.79 -3.04 4.34
CA SER A 268 22.20 -3.07 3.95
C SER A 268 22.78 -1.66 3.83
N GLN A 269 24.09 -1.55 4.00
CA GLN A 269 24.84 -0.29 3.92
C GLN A 269 24.58 0.51 2.65
N ASN A 270 24.31 -0.16 1.52
CA ASN A 270 23.89 0.48 0.28
C ASN A 270 22.56 -0.11 -0.18
N ILE A 271 21.77 0.67 -0.91
CA ILE A 271 20.58 0.22 -1.63
C ILE A 271 20.69 0.72 -3.07
N ASP A 272 20.53 -0.16 -4.05
CA ASP A 272 20.77 0.18 -5.46
C ASP A 272 19.52 -0.05 -6.31
N PHE A 273 18.94 1.05 -6.79
CA PHE A 273 17.85 1.10 -7.75
C PHE A 273 18.29 1.72 -9.09
N SER A 274 19.58 1.95 -9.30
CA SER A 274 20.12 2.63 -10.48
C SER A 274 19.83 1.88 -11.79
N ASN A 275 19.59 0.56 -11.71
CA ASN A 275 19.29 -0.31 -12.84
C ASN A 275 17.81 -0.29 -13.28
N LEU A 276 16.97 0.60 -12.75
CA LEU A 276 15.53 0.63 -13.00
C LEU A 276 15.15 1.79 -13.94
N PRO A 277 15.24 1.61 -15.27
CA PRO A 277 15.02 2.69 -16.24
C PRO A 277 13.56 3.20 -16.25
N ASN A 278 12.62 2.38 -15.78
CA ASN A 278 11.18 2.69 -15.76
C ASN A 278 10.68 3.15 -14.39
N LEU A 279 11.58 3.45 -13.44
CA LEU A 279 11.21 3.85 -12.10
C LEU A 279 10.36 5.14 -12.15
N TRP A 280 9.14 5.06 -11.61
CA TRP A 280 8.14 6.12 -11.64
C TRP A 280 7.63 6.47 -10.24
N ARG A 281 7.56 5.49 -9.34
CA ARG A 281 7.11 5.69 -7.96
C ARG A 281 8.07 5.10 -6.95
N VAL A 282 8.42 5.88 -5.93
CA VAL A 282 9.22 5.46 -4.79
C VAL A 282 8.54 5.92 -3.50
N VAL A 283 8.22 4.98 -2.62
CA VAL A 283 7.64 5.24 -1.30
C VAL A 283 8.54 4.61 -0.25
N LEU A 284 9.13 5.41 0.63
CA LEU A 284 10.05 4.96 1.70
C LEU A 284 9.49 5.25 3.11
N ASP A 285 8.17 5.42 3.21
CA ASP A 285 7.51 5.95 4.40
C ASP A 285 7.68 5.06 5.66
N ASN A 286 7.81 5.69 6.82
CA ASN A 286 7.94 5.03 8.14
C ASN A 286 9.15 4.09 8.26
N SER A 287 10.13 4.17 7.36
CA SER A 287 11.30 3.31 7.38
C SER A 287 12.48 3.95 8.13
N ASP A 288 13.42 3.12 8.60
CA ASP A 288 14.63 3.54 9.31
C ASP A 288 15.89 3.12 8.55
N PHE A 289 16.59 4.09 7.97
CA PHE A 289 17.81 3.88 7.18
C PHE A 289 19.09 4.09 8.02
N GLN A 290 19.04 3.85 9.33
CA GLN A 290 20.22 3.87 10.17
C GLN A 290 21.30 2.92 9.64
N GLY A 291 22.52 3.44 9.45
CA GLY A 291 23.65 2.67 8.92
C GLY A 291 23.66 2.48 7.40
N VAL A 292 22.76 3.16 6.67
CA VAL A 292 22.78 3.21 5.20
C VAL A 292 23.59 4.41 4.74
N ASP A 293 24.62 4.18 3.93
CA ASP A 293 25.48 5.21 3.36
C ASP A 293 24.71 5.97 2.27
N ASN A 294 24.09 5.23 1.33
CA ASN A 294 23.35 5.82 0.22
C ASN A 294 22.27 4.91 -0.39
N ILE A 295 21.32 5.54 -1.09
CA ILE A 295 20.35 4.90 -1.97
C ILE A 295 20.59 5.43 -3.38
N TYR A 296 20.99 4.54 -4.29
CA TYR A 296 21.30 4.90 -5.67
C TYR A 296 20.05 4.84 -6.53
N PHE A 297 19.79 5.94 -7.25
CA PHE A 297 18.65 6.09 -8.15
C PHE A 297 19.12 6.22 -9.61
N PRO A 298 18.24 5.93 -10.60
CA PRO A 298 18.57 6.12 -12.01
C PRO A 298 18.77 7.61 -12.32
N GLN A 299 19.90 7.93 -12.97
CA GLN A 299 20.29 9.30 -13.30
C GLN A 299 19.40 9.90 -14.38
N GLY A 300 18.96 11.15 -14.18
CA GLY A 300 18.12 11.90 -15.13
C GLY A 300 16.68 11.37 -15.24
N GLY A 301 16.29 10.40 -14.41
CA GLY A 301 14.95 9.81 -14.41
C GLY A 301 13.85 10.82 -14.07
N LYS A 302 12.65 10.60 -14.63
CA LYS A 302 11.43 11.33 -14.26
C LYS A 302 10.62 10.51 -13.27
N ILE A 303 10.50 11.00 -12.04
CA ILE A 303 9.70 10.34 -11.01
C ILE A 303 8.33 11.01 -10.92
N GLY A 304 7.26 10.24 -10.98
CA GLY A 304 5.91 10.74 -10.76
C GLY A 304 5.64 11.04 -9.30
N LEU A 305 6.05 10.15 -8.40
CA LEU A 305 5.82 10.26 -6.97
C LEU A 305 7.02 9.76 -6.16
N LEU A 306 7.48 10.61 -5.25
CA LEU A 306 8.51 10.33 -4.26
C LEU A 306 7.97 10.67 -2.86
N SER A 307 7.84 9.65 -2.00
CA SER A 307 7.31 9.78 -0.64
C SER A 307 8.34 9.33 0.39
N LEU A 308 8.62 10.21 1.36
CA LEU A 308 9.69 10.12 2.35
C LEU A 308 9.18 10.54 3.74
N ASN A 309 7.96 10.11 4.10
CA ASN A 309 7.32 10.56 5.33
C ASN A 309 7.70 9.68 6.53
N ASN A 310 7.83 10.27 7.72
CA ASN A 310 8.13 9.59 8.99
C ASN A 310 9.42 8.74 8.97
N ILE A 311 10.45 9.19 8.26
CA ILE A 311 11.74 8.50 8.25
C ILE A 311 12.53 8.92 9.49
N ALA A 312 12.94 7.94 10.31
CA ALA A 312 13.66 8.18 11.56
C ALA A 312 15.10 8.65 11.29
N HIS A 313 15.83 7.88 10.48
CA HIS A 313 17.17 8.21 9.99
C HIS A 313 17.20 8.12 8.47
N PHE A 314 17.73 9.17 7.83
CA PHE A 314 18.01 9.19 6.40
C PHE A 314 19.44 8.69 6.14
N PRO A 315 19.72 8.16 4.94
CA PRO A 315 21.09 7.85 4.54
C PRO A 315 22.00 9.08 4.59
N GLU A 316 23.29 8.88 4.89
CA GLU A 316 24.25 9.97 5.03
C GLU A 316 24.41 10.80 3.73
N ASN A 317 24.47 10.13 2.59
CA ASN A 317 24.72 10.74 1.28
C ASN A 317 23.47 10.77 0.39
N PHE A 318 22.29 10.93 0.99
CA PHE A 318 21.02 10.82 0.28
C PHE A 318 20.82 11.95 -0.75
N ASP A 319 21.09 11.65 -2.01
CA ASP A 319 21.10 12.58 -3.14
C ASP A 319 19.87 12.40 -4.03
N LEU A 320 18.95 13.35 -3.99
CA LEU A 320 17.78 13.38 -4.88
C LEU A 320 18.02 14.22 -6.14
N SER A 321 19.16 14.89 -6.27
CA SER A 321 19.52 15.66 -7.47
C SER A 321 19.75 14.77 -8.68
N ALA A 322 19.95 13.46 -8.47
CA ALA A 322 19.98 12.44 -9.51
C ALA A 322 18.70 12.42 -10.36
N PHE A 323 17.56 12.88 -9.84
CA PHE A 323 16.31 12.95 -10.60
C PHE A 323 16.24 14.22 -11.45
N GLY A 324 15.99 14.04 -12.76
CA GLY A 324 15.82 15.18 -13.67
C GLY A 324 14.54 15.97 -13.39
N SER A 325 13.48 15.30 -12.94
CA SER A 325 12.26 15.97 -12.47
C SER A 325 11.41 15.07 -11.58
N VAL A 326 10.72 15.66 -10.60
CA VAL A 326 9.76 14.96 -9.73
C VAL A 326 8.37 15.59 -9.83
N GLY A 327 7.34 14.78 -10.09
CA GLY A 327 5.94 15.24 -10.13
C GLY A 327 5.42 15.61 -8.75
N TYR A 328 5.62 14.74 -7.77
CA TYR A 328 5.13 14.92 -6.41
C TYR A 328 6.18 14.45 -5.40
N LEU A 329 6.70 15.37 -4.59
CA LEU A 329 7.66 15.10 -3.53
C LEU A 329 7.00 15.36 -2.18
N SER A 330 6.81 14.33 -1.37
CA SER A 330 6.27 14.42 -0.02
C SER A 330 7.30 13.96 1.00
N ALA A 331 7.62 14.79 1.98
CA ALA A 331 8.49 14.40 3.09
C ALA A 331 8.14 15.17 4.36
N ASP A 332 8.61 14.68 5.51
CA ASP A 332 8.49 15.45 6.74
C ASP A 332 9.40 16.68 6.71
N GLY A 333 9.02 17.80 7.34
CA GLY A 333 9.85 19.01 7.30
C GLY A 333 11.24 18.86 7.92
N SER A 334 11.47 17.86 8.78
CA SER A 334 12.81 17.52 9.27
C SER A 334 13.76 17.07 8.15
N PHE A 335 13.23 16.44 7.10
CA PHE A 335 13.97 16.07 5.90
C PHE A 335 14.49 17.32 5.18
N PHE A 336 13.59 18.23 4.82
CA PHE A 336 13.92 19.49 4.12
C PHE A 336 14.79 20.45 4.95
N ALA A 337 14.79 20.30 6.28
CA ALA A 337 15.69 21.06 7.15
C ALA A 337 17.14 20.56 7.09
N ARG A 338 17.37 19.30 6.71
CA ARG A 338 18.69 18.64 6.73
C ARG A 338 19.26 18.39 5.34
N ASN A 339 18.40 18.06 4.37
CA ASN A 339 18.81 17.68 3.04
C ASN A 339 18.73 18.86 2.07
N ARG A 340 19.83 19.13 1.35
CA ARG A 340 19.95 20.21 0.35
C ARG A 340 20.07 19.70 -1.08
N MET A 341 20.19 18.40 -1.29
CA MET A 341 20.33 17.78 -2.60
C MET A 341 18.95 17.35 -3.11
N LEU A 342 18.09 18.34 -3.37
CA LEU A 342 16.74 18.10 -3.93
C LEU A 342 16.80 18.07 -5.47
N PRO A 343 15.80 17.48 -6.14
CA PRO A 343 15.70 17.52 -7.60
C PRO A 343 15.59 18.95 -8.12
N GLU A 344 16.15 19.22 -9.31
CA GLU A 344 16.13 20.57 -9.90
C GLU A 344 14.68 21.05 -10.16
N LYS A 345 13.81 20.16 -10.65
CA LYS A 345 12.43 20.48 -11.03
C LYS A 345 11.45 19.63 -10.24
N VAL A 346 10.55 20.27 -9.50
CA VAL A 346 9.54 19.57 -8.70
C VAL A 346 8.18 20.21 -8.89
N SER A 347 7.21 19.51 -9.48
CA SER A 347 5.89 20.11 -9.71
C SER A 347 5.16 20.42 -8.40
N THR A 348 5.15 19.49 -7.44
CA THR A 348 4.52 19.69 -6.13
C THR A 348 5.43 19.22 -5.01
N ILE A 349 5.70 20.12 -4.06
CA ILE A 349 6.43 19.83 -2.82
C ILE A 349 5.42 19.84 -1.67
N VAL A 350 5.39 18.76 -0.88
CA VAL A 350 4.56 18.63 0.31
C VAL A 350 5.45 18.42 1.53
N VAL A 351 5.36 19.37 2.45
CA VAL A 351 6.08 19.43 3.72
C VAL A 351 5.12 18.99 4.81
N ASN A 352 5.27 17.76 5.29
CA ASN A 352 4.45 17.20 6.36
C ASN A 352 5.07 17.44 7.73
N ARG A 353 4.24 17.63 8.75
CA ARG A 353 4.60 17.45 10.18
C ARG A 353 5.95 18.05 10.58
N TYR A 354 6.21 19.30 10.23
CA TYR A 354 7.38 19.99 10.75
C TYR A 354 7.25 20.15 12.27
N ARG A 355 8.14 19.48 13.01
CA ARG A 355 8.22 19.51 14.49
C ARG A 355 9.66 19.75 14.98
N ASN A 356 10.58 20.01 14.06
CA ASN A 356 12.01 19.99 14.33
C ASN A 356 12.50 21.39 14.75
N SER A 357 13.58 21.47 15.53
CA SER A 357 14.16 22.71 16.05
C SER A 357 15.00 23.49 15.04
N SER A 358 15.02 23.08 13.76
CA SER A 358 15.72 23.87 12.75
C SER A 358 15.02 25.22 12.62
N ARG A 359 15.81 26.26 12.37
CA ARG A 359 15.27 27.60 12.13
C ARG A 359 15.08 27.87 10.65
N ILE A 360 15.50 26.95 9.78
CA ILE A 360 15.53 27.14 8.32
C ILE A 360 14.98 25.90 7.61
N LEU A 361 14.12 26.13 6.62
CA LEU A 361 13.77 25.19 5.54
C LEU A 361 14.37 25.72 4.24
N ASP A 362 15.10 24.88 3.52
CA ASP A 362 15.85 25.28 2.33
C ASP A 362 15.45 24.47 1.10
N PHE A 363 14.73 25.11 0.19
CA PHE A 363 14.32 24.56 -1.11
C PHE A 363 15.10 25.21 -2.26
N SER A 364 16.17 25.96 -1.99
CA SER A 364 16.83 26.78 -3.02
C SER A 364 17.51 25.98 -4.13
N SER A 365 17.67 24.67 -3.98
CA SER A 365 18.17 23.80 -5.05
C SER A 365 17.11 23.47 -6.10
N VAL A 366 15.83 23.76 -5.82
CA VAL A 366 14.72 23.58 -6.75
C VAL A 366 14.55 24.88 -7.53
N THR A 367 14.65 24.83 -8.87
CA THR A 367 14.52 26.02 -9.73
C THR A 367 13.05 26.37 -9.95
N GLU A 368 12.21 25.37 -10.18
CA GLU A 368 10.79 25.58 -10.47
C GLU A 368 9.89 24.60 -9.71
N ALA A 369 8.85 25.15 -9.09
CA ALA A 369 7.73 24.40 -8.54
C ALA A 369 6.37 25.03 -8.88
N LYS A 370 5.36 24.20 -9.12
CA LYS A 370 3.98 24.70 -9.27
C LYS A 370 3.33 24.94 -7.92
N GLU A 371 3.53 24.02 -6.98
CA GLU A 371 2.93 24.13 -5.65
C GLU A 371 3.92 23.75 -4.55
N VAL A 372 4.01 24.58 -3.51
CA VAL A 372 4.62 24.22 -2.23
C VAL A 372 3.53 24.20 -1.15
N ARG A 373 3.32 23.05 -0.55
CA ARG A 373 2.28 22.82 0.46
C ARG A 373 2.88 22.42 1.79
N PHE A 374 2.46 23.09 2.86
CA PHE A 374 2.75 22.73 4.23
C PHE A 374 1.51 22.09 4.85
N VAL A 375 1.65 20.90 5.43
CA VAL A 375 0.54 20.11 5.98
C VAL A 375 0.86 19.71 7.41
N LEU A 376 -0.09 19.88 8.33
CA LEU A 376 0.02 19.44 9.74
C LEU A 376 1.33 19.88 10.44
N SER A 377 1.84 21.04 10.05
CA SER A 377 3.18 21.51 10.43
C SER A 377 3.10 22.61 11.48
N ASN A 378 3.96 22.54 12.51
CA ASN A 378 4.14 23.66 13.43
C ASN A 378 5.29 24.54 12.95
N LEU A 379 4.99 25.74 12.46
CA LEU A 379 5.97 26.63 11.84
C LEU A 379 6.36 27.83 12.74
N GLU A 380 5.92 27.86 14.00
CA GLU A 380 6.09 28.99 14.91
C GLU A 380 7.56 29.39 15.13
N TYR A 381 8.44 28.40 15.25
CA TYR A 381 9.88 28.61 15.54
C TYR A 381 10.75 28.73 14.29
N LEU A 382 10.15 28.66 13.12
CA LEU A 382 10.86 28.75 11.86
C LEU A 382 11.22 30.22 11.58
N GLN A 383 12.51 30.52 11.38
CA GLN A 383 12.99 31.88 11.12
C GLN A 383 13.05 32.21 9.63
N GLN A 384 13.31 31.20 8.79
CA GLN A 384 13.46 31.40 7.35
C GLN A 384 12.94 30.20 6.57
N ILE A 385 12.23 30.49 5.47
CA ILE A 385 11.98 29.54 4.40
C ILE A 385 12.65 30.10 3.15
N LYS A 386 13.53 29.32 2.53
CA LYS A 386 14.07 29.65 1.21
C LYS A 386 13.28 28.84 0.20
N PHE A 387 12.38 29.50 -0.51
CA PHE A 387 11.56 28.86 -1.53
C PHE A 387 12.36 28.58 -2.82
N PRO A 388 11.83 27.71 -3.70
CA PRO A 388 12.31 27.61 -5.07
C PRO A 388 12.36 28.96 -5.78
N GLU A 389 13.19 29.10 -6.82
CA GLU A 389 13.35 30.36 -7.56
C GLU A 389 12.03 30.87 -8.15
N LYS A 390 11.19 29.94 -8.61
CA LYS A 390 9.84 30.19 -9.10
C LYS A 390 8.84 29.25 -8.45
N VAL A 391 7.77 29.82 -7.90
CA VAL A 391 6.65 29.07 -7.30
C VAL A 391 5.33 29.67 -7.75
N GLU A 392 4.43 28.89 -8.33
CA GLU A 392 3.11 29.41 -8.77
C GLU A 392 2.11 29.51 -7.59
N ARG A 393 2.15 28.55 -6.66
CA ARG A 393 1.18 28.45 -5.56
C ARG A 393 1.82 28.00 -4.24
N ILE A 394 1.40 28.62 -3.14
CA ILE A 394 1.77 28.19 -1.78
C ILE A 394 0.50 27.88 -0.97
N VAL A 395 0.51 26.76 -0.25
CA VAL A 395 -0.63 26.32 0.56
C VAL A 395 -0.17 25.99 1.98
N PHE A 396 -0.81 26.58 2.98
CA PHE A 396 -0.68 26.19 4.38
C PHE A 396 -1.97 25.48 4.80
N GLU A 397 -1.89 24.21 5.15
CA GLU A 397 -3.02 23.35 5.45
C GLU A 397 -2.86 22.74 6.84
N GLU A 398 -3.79 23.02 7.75
CA GLU A 398 -3.78 22.51 9.12
C GLU A 398 -2.45 22.79 9.85
N CYS A 399 -1.86 23.96 9.57
CA CYS A 399 -0.62 24.41 10.20
C CYS A 399 -0.91 25.12 11.53
N VAL A 400 0.00 24.97 12.50
CA VAL A 400 -0.09 25.58 13.83
C VAL A 400 1.07 26.55 14.00
N GLY A 401 0.79 27.84 14.23
CA GLY A 401 1.85 28.85 14.32
C GLY A 401 2.58 29.10 12.99
N LEU A 402 2.94 30.35 12.76
CA LEU A 402 3.69 30.79 11.58
C LEU A 402 4.89 31.64 12.01
N PRO A 403 5.92 31.81 11.17
CA PRO A 403 6.99 32.77 11.45
C PRO A 403 6.43 34.17 11.71
N GLU A 404 7.03 34.94 12.62
CA GLU A 404 6.62 36.34 12.88
C GLU A 404 6.67 37.20 11.61
N LYS A 405 7.63 36.90 10.74
CA LYS A 405 7.81 37.51 9.43
C LYS A 405 7.86 36.42 8.37
N LEU A 406 6.92 36.43 7.43
CA LEU A 406 6.88 35.49 6.33
C LEU A 406 7.14 36.23 5.01
N ASP A 407 8.26 35.90 4.37
CA ASP A 407 8.69 36.50 3.11
C ASP A 407 8.32 35.59 1.94
N LEU A 408 7.25 35.94 1.21
CA LEU A 408 6.76 35.25 0.03
C LEU A 408 6.92 36.12 -1.23
N ASN A 409 7.82 37.10 -1.22
CA ASN A 409 8.13 37.91 -2.40
C ASN A 409 8.96 37.08 -3.41
N ILE A 410 8.29 36.09 -4.02
CA ILE A 410 8.86 35.08 -4.90
C ILE A 410 8.36 35.34 -6.33
N PRO A 411 9.25 35.33 -7.34
CA PRO A 411 8.85 35.44 -8.74
C PRO A 411 7.81 34.40 -9.15
N GLY A 412 6.78 34.83 -9.87
CA GLY A 412 5.76 33.96 -10.44
C GLY A 412 4.68 33.48 -9.47
N LEU A 413 4.69 33.91 -8.20
CA LEU A 413 3.67 33.53 -7.23
C LEU A 413 2.31 34.15 -7.54
N GLU A 414 1.33 33.28 -7.80
CA GLU A 414 -0.01 33.66 -8.22
C GLU A 414 -1.03 33.57 -7.10
N ASN A 415 -0.85 32.62 -6.16
CA ASN A 415 -1.83 32.29 -5.12
C ASN A 415 -1.18 31.80 -3.82
N VAL A 416 -1.70 32.29 -2.68
CA VAL A 416 -1.36 31.82 -1.33
C VAL A 416 -2.65 31.48 -0.58
N THR A 417 -2.76 30.24 -0.10
CA THR A 417 -3.97 29.74 0.58
C THR A 417 -3.65 29.30 2.01
N PHE A 418 -4.53 29.60 2.96
CA PHE A 418 -4.41 29.19 4.37
C PHE A 418 -5.68 28.43 4.80
N ARG A 419 -5.62 27.10 4.84
CA ARG A 419 -6.76 26.22 5.13
C ARG A 419 -6.68 25.66 6.55
N ARG A 420 -7.79 25.74 7.29
CA ARG A 420 -7.99 25.07 8.59
C ARG A 420 -6.81 25.24 9.56
N SER A 421 -6.14 26.38 9.50
CA SER A 421 -4.95 26.64 10.31
C SER A 421 -5.40 27.31 11.61
N ASP A 422 -5.16 26.64 12.72
CA ASP A 422 -5.58 27.09 14.03
C ASP A 422 -4.57 28.13 14.53
N ASN A 423 -5.02 29.38 14.66
CA ASN A 423 -4.30 30.48 15.30
C ASN A 423 -2.94 30.83 14.62
N TYR A 424 -2.95 31.76 13.66
CA TYR A 424 -1.74 32.37 13.08
C TYR A 424 -0.97 33.28 14.06
N GLY A 425 -1.15 33.11 15.38
CA GLY A 425 -1.00 34.13 16.43
C GLY A 425 0.37 34.82 16.54
N THR A 426 1.41 34.24 15.95
CA THR A 426 2.75 34.81 15.87
C THR A 426 3.02 35.63 14.61
N LEU A 427 2.33 35.40 13.49
CA LEU A 427 2.56 36.14 12.24
C LEU A 427 2.19 37.62 12.43
N ARG A 428 3.13 38.51 12.10
CA ARG A 428 2.94 39.97 12.17
C ARG A 428 3.19 40.66 10.85
N GLU A 429 4.09 40.16 10.02
CA GLU A 429 4.44 40.75 8.74
C GLU A 429 4.43 39.69 7.63
N LEU A 430 3.69 39.95 6.57
CA LEU A 430 3.64 39.13 5.36
C LEU A 430 4.12 39.96 4.16
N PHE A 431 5.13 39.47 3.44
CA PHE A 431 5.63 40.09 2.22
C PHE A 431 5.18 39.29 1.01
N LEU A 432 4.53 39.96 0.06
CA LEU A 432 4.02 39.39 -1.18
C LEU A 432 4.63 40.10 -2.40
N PRO A 433 4.64 39.46 -3.58
CA PRO A 433 5.06 40.11 -4.81
C PRO A 433 4.14 41.29 -5.17
N PRO A 434 4.68 42.36 -5.80
CA PRO A 434 3.87 43.49 -6.28
C PRO A 434 2.67 43.07 -7.14
N GLU A 435 2.81 42.00 -7.92
CA GLU A 435 1.84 41.46 -8.87
C GLU A 435 0.62 40.82 -8.18
N MET A 436 0.74 40.50 -6.89
CA MET A 436 -0.36 40.00 -6.06
C MET A 436 -1.24 41.13 -5.50
N LYS A 437 -0.87 42.40 -5.68
CA LYS A 437 -1.66 43.53 -5.18
C LYS A 437 -3.05 43.53 -5.82
N GLY A 438 -4.10 43.48 -4.98
CA GLY A 438 -5.50 43.42 -5.43
C GLY A 438 -6.01 42.01 -5.74
N ARG A 439 -5.16 40.99 -5.65
CA ARG A 439 -5.60 39.58 -5.68
C ARG A 439 -6.11 39.17 -4.29
N PRO A 440 -7.11 38.27 -4.21
CA PRO A 440 -7.61 37.79 -2.93
C PRO A 440 -6.51 36.98 -2.22
N VAL A 441 -5.99 37.54 -1.13
CA VAL A 441 -5.28 36.79 -0.08
C VAL A 441 -6.36 36.26 0.88
N ASP A 442 -6.23 35.00 1.31
CA ASP A 442 -7.22 34.27 2.10
C ASP A 442 -7.92 35.14 3.17
N ALA A 443 -9.25 35.05 3.24
CA ALA A 443 -10.11 35.94 4.05
C ALA A 443 -9.74 35.91 5.54
N VAL A 444 -9.14 34.80 6.00
CA VAL A 444 -8.72 34.65 7.39
C VAL A 444 -7.57 35.59 7.77
N LEU A 445 -6.70 35.96 6.82
CA LEU A 445 -5.66 36.97 7.05
C LEU A 445 -6.20 38.41 7.01
N GLN A 446 -7.29 38.66 6.29
CA GLN A 446 -7.89 40.00 6.20
C GLN A 446 -8.49 40.47 7.55
N ASN A 447 -8.88 39.52 8.41
CA ASN A 447 -9.40 39.80 9.76
C ASN A 447 -8.32 39.76 10.87
N SER A 448 -7.05 39.64 10.50
CA SER A 448 -5.93 39.50 11.43
C SER A 448 -5.16 40.82 11.60
N LYS A 449 -4.41 41.00 12.70
CA LYS A 449 -3.50 42.16 12.92
C LYS A 449 -2.22 42.11 12.07
N VAL A 450 -2.18 41.28 11.03
CA VAL A 450 -1.01 41.06 10.17
C VAL A 450 -0.83 42.24 9.22
N LYS A 451 0.39 42.79 9.15
CA LYS A 451 0.76 43.81 8.17
C LYS A 451 1.19 43.14 6.87
N ILE A 452 0.49 43.45 5.79
CA ILE A 452 0.80 42.93 4.45
C ILE A 452 1.57 43.99 3.66
N TYR A 453 2.73 43.60 3.13
CA TYR A 453 3.59 44.41 2.28
C TYR A 453 3.64 43.81 0.88
N TYR A 454 3.56 44.65 -0.14
CA TYR A 454 3.71 44.26 -1.54
C TYR A 454 5.04 44.82 -2.07
N GLY A 455 5.98 43.93 -2.43
CA GLY A 455 7.33 44.28 -2.85
C GLY A 455 8.38 44.27 -1.72
N ALA A 456 9.53 44.89 -1.97
CA ALA A 456 10.71 44.80 -1.11
C ALA A 456 10.46 45.30 0.33
N LYS A 457 11.17 44.68 1.30
CA LYS A 457 11.14 45.05 2.73
C LYS A 457 11.25 46.57 2.89
N PRO A 458 10.42 47.19 3.75
CA PRO A 458 10.60 48.60 4.07
C PRO A 458 12.01 48.78 4.64
N VAL A 459 12.83 49.54 3.90
CA VAL A 459 14.19 49.92 4.29
C VAL A 459 14.11 50.49 5.71
N SER A 460 14.89 49.91 6.64
CA SER A 460 14.87 50.32 8.03
C SER A 460 15.06 51.85 8.13
N THR A 461 14.44 52.49 9.13
CA THR A 461 14.57 53.95 9.32
C THR A 461 16.04 54.37 9.37
N ALA A 462 16.91 53.54 9.96
CA ALA A 462 18.35 53.73 9.97
C ALA A 462 18.97 53.68 8.56
N ALA A 463 18.59 52.71 7.71
CA ALA A 463 19.08 52.64 6.34
C ALA A 463 18.52 53.75 5.44
N ARG A 464 17.29 54.24 5.69
CA ARG A 464 16.78 55.47 5.04
C ARG A 464 17.58 56.69 5.46
N ILE A 465 17.86 56.85 6.76
CA ILE A 465 18.68 57.95 7.27
C ILE A 465 20.09 57.87 6.67
N PHE A 466 20.71 56.69 6.65
CA PHE A 466 22.04 56.47 6.10
C PHE A 466 22.11 56.77 4.60
N ASN A 467 21.14 56.30 3.80
CA ASN A 467 21.07 56.62 2.37
C ASN A 467 20.82 58.10 2.10
N ARG A 468 20.00 58.75 2.94
CA ARG A 468 19.70 60.19 2.84
C ARG A 468 20.89 61.06 3.25
N ILE A 469 21.71 60.57 4.19
CA ILE A 469 23.01 61.17 4.56
C ILE A 469 24.00 60.98 3.40
N LYS A 470 24.07 59.79 2.81
CA LYS A 470 24.95 59.48 1.67
C LYS A 470 24.62 60.32 0.43
N GLU A 471 23.33 60.56 0.14
CA GLU A 471 22.89 61.47 -0.91
C GLU A 471 23.22 62.94 -0.63
N LYS A 472 23.20 63.36 0.64
CA LYS A 472 23.55 64.74 1.02
C LYS A 472 25.06 65.02 1.05
N ILE A 473 25.89 64.00 1.27
CA ILE A 473 27.34 64.17 1.43
C ILE A 473 28.08 64.06 0.10
N GLY A 474 27.50 63.42 -0.94
CA GLY A 474 28.05 63.46 -2.30
C GLY A 474 29.50 62.97 -2.39
N ARG A 475 29.66 61.63 -2.38
CA ARG A 475 30.88 60.80 -2.33
C ARG A 475 31.33 60.43 -0.92
#